data_AF-A0A399XK47-F1
#
_entry.id   AF-A0A399XK47-F1
#
_cell.length_a   1.000
_cell.length_b   1.000
_cell.length_c   1.000
_cell.angle_alpha   90.00
_cell.angle_beta   90.00
_cell.angle_gamma   90.00
#
_symmetry.space_group_name_H-M   'P 1'
#
loop_
_entity.id
_entity.type
_entity.pdbx_description
1 polymer ?
#
loop_
_entity_poly.entity_id
_entity_poly.type
_entity_poly.pdbx_seq_one_letter_code
_entity_poly.pdbx_strand_id
1 'polypeptide(L)'
;MVGSASEPAEVHLDRCAAPSNSLHGRGLKCTMSSGDRERTVLHERLDRALGNDAADTLMGYLPPVGWADVATKSDLALLRSELQVDLSRIDGRLSHLEARLQELDTRTAELETRLDTRSAELEARLDTRFADLETRLGTRSAELEARLEAKFERTLRQAVLALVMVMIAAVGAAVSITQMLAG
;
A
#
# COMPACT_ATOMS: atom_id res chain seq x y z
N MET A 1 8.57 -82.84 -8.04
CA MET A 1 9.76 -82.98 -8.90
C MET A 1 10.41 -81.61 -8.95
N VAL A 2 11.25 -81.22 -7.98
CA VAL A 2 12.67 -81.57 -7.73
C VAL A 2 13.63 -80.92 -8.74
N GLY A 3 14.60 -80.17 -8.20
CA GLY A 3 15.87 -79.74 -8.82
C GLY A 3 16.01 -78.22 -8.90
N SER A 4 16.51 -77.50 -7.88
CA SER A 4 17.93 -77.35 -7.45
C SER A 4 18.79 -76.62 -8.50
N ALA A 5 19.71 -75.70 -8.23
CA ALA A 5 20.16 -74.90 -7.08
C ALA A 5 21.36 -74.10 -7.62
N SER A 6 21.50 -72.80 -7.33
CA SER A 6 22.82 -72.15 -7.09
C SER A 6 22.70 -70.63 -6.87
N GLU A 7 22.98 -70.27 -5.62
CA GLU A 7 23.39 -68.97 -5.07
C GLU A 7 24.65 -68.41 -5.76
N PRO A 8 24.96 -67.10 -5.66
CA PRO A 8 25.72 -66.66 -4.49
C PRO A 8 25.48 -65.23 -3.95
N ALA A 9 25.68 -65.15 -2.63
CA ALA A 9 26.49 -64.19 -1.87
C ALA A 9 26.01 -62.73 -1.72
N GLU A 10 25.44 -62.48 -0.55
CA GLU A 10 25.43 -61.21 0.17
C GLU A 10 26.86 -60.64 0.33
N VAL A 11 27.00 -59.31 0.21
CA VAL A 11 28.10 -58.57 0.81
C VAL A 11 27.54 -57.48 1.71
N HIS A 12 27.73 -57.75 3.00
CA HIS A 12 27.61 -56.89 4.18
C HIS A 12 28.10 -55.46 3.93
N LEU A 13 27.22 -54.47 4.09
CA LEU A 13 27.58 -53.07 4.30
C LEU A 13 27.83 -52.84 5.80
N ASP A 14 29.01 -53.22 6.27
CA ASP A 14 29.44 -52.89 7.63
C ASP A 14 30.15 -51.54 7.69
N ARG A 15 29.33 -50.55 8.06
CA ARG A 15 29.60 -49.47 9.02
C ARG A 15 31.02 -49.46 9.61
N CYS A 16 31.88 -48.58 9.12
CA CYS A 16 33.05 -48.14 9.88
C CYS A 16 32.65 -47.05 10.87
N ALA A 17 32.51 -47.47 12.13
CA ALA A 17 32.48 -46.60 13.30
C ALA A 17 33.88 -46.00 13.55
N ALA A 18 33.95 -44.71 13.82
CA ALA A 18 35.14 -44.07 14.39
C ALA A 18 35.29 -44.44 15.88
N PRO A 19 36.52 -44.54 16.39
CA PRO A 19 36.85 -43.66 17.51
C PRO A 19 38.27 -43.08 17.48
N SER A 20 38.32 -41.83 17.93
CA SER A 20 39.23 -41.23 18.92
C SER A 20 40.52 -42.02 19.24
N ASN A 21 41.71 -41.44 19.02
CA ASN A 21 42.34 -40.47 19.92
C ASN A 21 43.87 -40.38 19.69
N SER A 22 44.40 -39.20 19.99
CA SER A 22 45.80 -38.85 20.24
C SER A 22 46.79 -38.72 19.07
N LEU A 23 47.29 -37.48 18.97
CA LEU A 23 48.67 -37.04 18.79
C LEU A 23 49.47 -37.72 17.69
N HIS A 24 49.86 -36.93 16.68
CA HIS A 24 51.25 -36.78 16.23
C HIS A 24 51.26 -35.70 15.14
N GLY A 25 52.08 -34.68 15.32
CA GLY A 25 52.45 -33.80 14.21
C GLY A 25 53.01 -34.63 13.06
N ARG A 26 52.61 -34.29 11.84
CA ARG A 26 53.39 -34.44 10.60
C ARG A 26 52.49 -34.15 9.41
N GLY A 27 52.92 -33.14 8.65
CA GLY A 27 52.74 -33.06 7.21
C GLY A 27 51.33 -32.72 6.77
N LEU A 28 51.20 -31.60 6.05
CA LEU A 28 50.26 -31.53 4.94
C LEU A 28 50.45 -32.81 4.12
N LYS A 29 49.57 -33.79 4.31
CA LYS A 29 49.36 -34.80 3.30
C LYS A 29 48.59 -34.05 2.22
N CYS A 30 49.34 -33.49 1.26
CA CYS A 30 48.85 -33.42 -0.10
C CYS A 30 48.52 -34.87 -0.48
N THR A 31 47.29 -35.28 -0.18
CA THR A 31 46.65 -36.38 -0.86
C THR A 31 46.72 -35.97 -2.31
N MET A 32 47.65 -36.53 -3.08
CA MET A 32 47.64 -36.39 -4.52
C MET A 32 46.26 -36.84 -4.98
N SER A 33 45.43 -35.85 -5.29
CA SER A 33 44.07 -36.04 -5.80
C SER A 33 44.17 -37.03 -6.95
N SER A 34 43.20 -37.93 -7.11
CA SER A 34 43.21 -38.88 -8.23
C SER A 34 43.47 -38.18 -9.57
N GLY A 35 43.05 -36.91 -9.69
CA GLY A 35 43.34 -36.04 -10.84
C GLY A 35 44.82 -35.74 -11.08
N ASP A 36 45.69 -35.65 -10.07
CA ASP A 36 47.12 -35.32 -10.23
C ASP A 36 47.92 -36.54 -10.74
N ARG A 37 47.53 -37.74 -10.30
CA ARG A 37 48.07 -39.01 -10.83
C ARG A 37 47.56 -39.27 -12.24
N GLU A 38 46.28 -39.04 -12.51
CA GLU A 38 45.70 -39.16 -13.84
C GLU A 38 46.30 -38.15 -14.83
N ARG A 39 46.58 -36.92 -14.37
CA ARG A 39 47.25 -35.86 -15.14
C ARG A 39 48.68 -36.27 -15.51
N THR A 40 49.40 -36.91 -14.59
CA THR A 40 50.76 -37.42 -14.84
C THR A 40 50.76 -38.59 -15.83
N VAL A 41 49.82 -39.52 -15.69
CA VAL A 41 49.67 -40.66 -16.62
C VAL A 41 49.21 -40.21 -18.01
N LEU A 42 48.37 -39.17 -18.08
CA LEU A 42 47.94 -38.56 -19.34
C LEU A 42 49.10 -37.88 -20.05
N HIS A 43 49.93 -37.13 -19.31
CA HIS A 43 51.14 -36.50 -19.85
C HIS A 43 52.08 -37.53 -20.47
N GLU A 44 52.39 -38.62 -19.75
CA GLU A 44 53.30 -39.66 -20.23
C GLU A 44 52.79 -40.39 -21.49
N ARG A 45 51.46 -40.54 -21.62
CA ARG A 45 50.84 -41.13 -22.82
C ARG A 45 50.84 -40.16 -24.00
N LEU A 46 50.63 -38.87 -23.75
CA LEU A 46 50.70 -37.83 -24.78
C LEU A 46 52.14 -37.64 -25.28
N ASP A 47 53.12 -37.67 -24.38
CA ASP A 47 54.55 -37.57 -24.71
C ASP A 47 54.96 -38.71 -25.66
N ARG A 48 54.60 -39.96 -25.33
CA ARG A 48 54.87 -41.11 -26.21
C ARG A 48 54.18 -41.07 -27.57
N ALA A 49 53.07 -40.34 -27.71
CA ALA A 49 52.27 -40.33 -28.94
C ALA A 49 52.56 -39.12 -29.86
N LEU A 50 52.80 -37.95 -29.28
CA LEU A 50 52.91 -36.67 -30.01
C LEU A 50 54.25 -35.95 -29.75
N GLY A 51 55.07 -36.44 -28.81
CA GLY A 51 56.32 -35.82 -28.38
C GLY A 51 56.13 -34.81 -27.25
N ASN A 52 57.22 -34.57 -26.51
CA ASN A 52 57.23 -33.86 -25.24
C ASN A 52 56.64 -32.43 -25.32
N ASP A 53 57.08 -31.64 -26.31
CA ASP A 53 56.68 -30.22 -26.41
C ASP A 53 55.17 -30.04 -26.69
N ALA A 54 54.59 -30.95 -27.49
CA ALA A 54 53.16 -30.94 -27.78
C ALA A 54 52.34 -31.41 -26.57
N ALA A 55 52.83 -32.42 -25.85
CA ALA A 55 52.21 -32.91 -24.63
C ALA A 55 52.22 -31.83 -23.53
N ASP A 56 53.35 -31.15 -23.30
CA ASP A 56 53.47 -30.06 -22.35
C ASP A 56 52.50 -28.91 -22.66
N THR A 57 52.39 -28.53 -23.93
CA THR A 57 51.48 -27.47 -24.37
C THR A 57 50.01 -27.85 -24.10
N LEU A 58 49.60 -29.09 -24.42
CA LEU A 58 48.26 -29.58 -24.15
C LEU A 58 47.95 -29.67 -22.65
N MET A 59 48.92 -30.11 -21.86
CA MET A 59 48.79 -30.15 -20.40
C MET A 59 48.78 -28.74 -19.78
N GLY A 60 49.38 -27.74 -20.45
CA GLY A 60 49.35 -26.34 -20.06
C GLY A 60 47.98 -25.66 -20.20
N TYR A 61 47.15 -26.12 -21.14
CA TYR A 61 45.76 -25.65 -21.27
C TYR A 61 44.81 -26.25 -20.24
N LEU A 62 45.22 -27.34 -19.58
CA LEU A 62 44.38 -28.01 -18.60
C LEU A 62 44.48 -27.26 -17.26
N PRO A 63 43.35 -26.77 -16.71
CA PRO A 63 43.37 -25.96 -15.49
C PRO A 63 44.10 -26.67 -14.34
N PRO A 64 44.78 -25.93 -13.46
CA PRO A 64 45.62 -26.50 -12.40
C PRO A 64 44.82 -27.21 -11.29
N VAL A 65 43.49 -27.07 -11.31
CA VAL A 65 42.57 -27.70 -10.36
C VAL A 65 41.98 -28.97 -10.96
N GLY A 66 41.82 -30.02 -10.14
CA GLY A 66 41.18 -31.25 -10.59
C GLY A 66 39.70 -31.00 -10.89
N TRP A 67 39.16 -31.63 -11.95
CA TRP A 67 37.73 -31.61 -12.24
C TRP A 67 36.86 -32.18 -11.11
N ALA A 68 37.47 -32.93 -10.18
CA ALA A 68 36.85 -33.39 -8.95
C ALA A 68 36.50 -32.24 -7.97
N ASP A 69 37.20 -31.10 -8.06
CA ASP A 69 37.07 -29.96 -7.15
C ASP A 69 36.18 -28.83 -7.71
N VAL A 70 35.83 -28.86 -9.01
CA VAL A 70 35.17 -27.72 -9.71
C VAL A 70 33.70 -27.54 -9.33
N ALA A 71 33.06 -28.53 -8.72
CA ALA A 71 31.84 -28.41 -7.94
C ALA A 71 31.50 -29.84 -7.52
N THR A 72 31.63 -30.15 -6.24
CA THR A 72 31.14 -31.45 -5.81
C THR A 72 29.62 -31.46 -5.99
N LYS A 73 29.04 -32.62 -6.30
CA LYS A 73 27.57 -32.76 -6.37
C LYS A 73 26.90 -32.32 -5.05
N SER A 74 27.64 -32.42 -3.95
CA SER A 74 27.24 -31.95 -2.62
C SER A 74 27.12 -30.43 -2.55
N ASP A 75 28.08 -29.67 -3.09
CA ASP A 75 28.04 -28.19 -3.08
C ASP A 75 26.87 -27.65 -3.89
N LEU A 76 26.57 -28.27 -5.04
CA LEU A 76 25.39 -27.93 -5.84
C LEU A 76 24.09 -28.27 -5.11
N ALA A 77 24.03 -29.37 -4.36
CA ALA A 77 22.87 -29.71 -3.56
C ALA A 77 22.66 -28.72 -2.41
N LEU A 78 23.74 -28.26 -1.76
CA LEU A 78 23.69 -27.22 -0.74
C LEU A 78 23.20 -25.90 -1.31
N LEU A 79 23.78 -25.42 -2.41
CA LEU A 79 23.35 -24.19 -3.07
C LEU A 79 21.88 -24.25 -3.51
N ARG A 80 21.44 -25.40 -4.05
CA ARG A 80 20.04 -25.61 -4.41
C ARG A 80 19.13 -25.49 -3.19
N SER A 81 19.53 -26.07 -2.06
CA SER A 81 18.75 -26.00 -0.82
C SER A 81 18.67 -24.57 -0.28
N GLU A 82 19.77 -23.81 -0.35
CA GLU A 82 19.81 -22.41 0.07
C GLU A 82 18.93 -21.53 -0.82
N LEU A 83 19.04 -21.68 -2.14
CA LEU A 83 18.18 -20.98 -3.11
C LEU A 83 16.70 -21.32 -2.90
N GLN A 84 16.36 -22.57 -2.58
CA GLN A 84 14.99 -22.96 -2.31
C GLN A 84 14.44 -22.28 -1.05
N VAL A 85 15.26 -22.15 -0.01
CA VAL A 85 14.90 -21.42 1.21
C VAL A 85 14.71 -19.94 0.90
N ASP A 86 15.61 -19.32 0.15
CA ASP A 86 15.51 -17.90 -0.21
C ASP A 86 14.28 -17.60 -1.06
N LEU A 87 13.97 -18.44 -2.04
CA LEU A 87 12.75 -18.32 -2.83
C LEU A 87 11.50 -18.43 -1.95
N SER A 88 11.44 -19.42 -1.06
CA SER A 88 10.31 -19.55 -0.13
C SER A 88 10.14 -18.34 0.80
N ARG A 89 11.25 -17.71 1.19
CA ARG A 89 11.24 -16.48 1.99
C ARG A 89 10.74 -15.29 1.18
N ILE A 90 11.11 -15.18 -0.09
CA ILE A 90 10.62 -14.15 -1.00
C ILE A 90 9.11 -14.31 -1.22
N ASP A 91 8.63 -15.53 -1.47
CA ASP A 91 7.19 -15.81 -1.63
C ASP A 91 6.41 -15.43 -0.36
N GLY A 92 6.95 -15.75 0.82
CA GLY A 92 6.37 -15.34 2.10
C GLY A 92 6.32 -13.81 2.29
N ARG A 93 7.32 -13.09 1.79
CA ARG A 93 7.32 -11.61 1.83
C ARG A 93 6.35 -11.01 0.82
N LEU A 94 6.26 -11.57 -0.39
CA LEU A 94 5.34 -11.10 -1.42
C LEU A 94 3.89 -11.29 -1.00
N SER A 95 3.53 -12.48 -0.50
CA SER A 95 2.19 -12.74 0.04
C SER A 95 1.83 -11.81 1.21
N HIS A 96 2.78 -11.52 2.10
CA HIS A 96 2.56 -10.54 3.17
C HIS A 96 2.34 -9.11 2.63
N LEU A 97 3.09 -8.70 1.60
CA LEU A 97 2.90 -7.40 0.96
C LEU A 97 1.56 -7.32 0.23
N GLU A 98 1.15 -8.36 -0.47
CA GLU A 98 -0.16 -8.45 -1.12
C GLU A 98 -1.30 -8.30 -0.11
N ALA A 99 -1.21 -8.99 1.04
CA ALA A 99 -2.21 -8.85 2.11
C ALA A 99 -2.28 -7.41 2.66
N ARG A 100 -1.12 -6.75 2.83
CA ARG A 100 -1.06 -5.35 3.28
C ARG A 100 -1.61 -4.37 2.24
N LEU A 101 -1.39 -4.63 0.95
CA LEU A 101 -1.95 -3.82 -0.13
C LEU A 101 -3.47 -3.95 -0.15
N GLN A 102 -4.01 -5.16 -0.03
CA GLN A 102 -5.45 -5.37 0.09
C GLN A 102 -6.04 -4.64 1.31
N GLU A 103 -5.37 -4.70 2.47
CA GLU A 103 -5.79 -3.95 3.66
C GLU A 103 -5.81 -2.43 3.39
N LEU A 104 -4.80 -1.88 2.71
CA LEU A 104 -4.77 -0.47 2.33
C LEU A 104 -5.88 -0.10 1.35
N ASP A 105 -6.18 -0.95 0.37
CA ASP A 105 -7.28 -0.73 -0.57
C ASP A 105 -8.62 -0.68 0.18
N THR A 106 -8.85 -1.61 1.11
CA THR A 106 -10.08 -1.60 1.92
C THR A 106 -10.19 -0.35 2.79
N ARG A 107 -9.09 0.10 3.41
CA ARG A 107 -9.07 1.32 4.22
C ARG A 107 -9.30 2.57 3.38
N THR A 108 -8.74 2.61 2.18
CA THR A 108 -8.93 3.73 1.25
C THR A 108 -10.39 3.83 0.84
N ALA A 109 -11.01 2.72 0.45
CA ALA A 109 -12.43 2.68 0.12
C ALA A 109 -13.33 3.08 1.32
N GLU A 110 -12.99 2.64 2.54
CA GLU A 110 -13.72 3.06 3.74
C GLU A 110 -13.57 4.58 4.00
N LEU A 111 -12.39 5.14 3.80
CA LEU A 111 -12.17 6.58 3.97
C LEU A 111 -12.91 7.40 2.90
N GLU A 112 -12.93 6.96 1.65
CA GLU A 112 -13.68 7.58 0.56
C GLU A 112 -15.18 7.62 0.89
N THR A 113 -15.76 6.48 1.24
CA THR A 113 -17.19 6.41 1.61
C THR A 113 -17.53 7.27 2.84
N ARG A 114 -16.64 7.33 3.84
CA ARG A 114 -16.80 8.21 5.01
C ARG A 114 -16.73 9.69 4.64
N LEU A 115 -15.84 10.08 3.74
CA LEU A 115 -15.74 11.46 3.27
C LEU A 115 -16.98 11.85 2.47
N ASP A 116 -17.45 11.00 1.56
CA ASP A 116 -18.68 11.25 0.79
C ASP A 116 -19.88 11.42 1.71
N THR A 117 -20.02 10.54 2.70
CA THR A 117 -21.10 10.61 3.70
C THR A 117 -21.04 11.91 4.50
N ARG A 118 -19.84 12.32 4.92
CA ARG A 118 -19.65 13.56 5.69
C ARG A 118 -19.90 14.81 4.86
N SER A 119 -19.49 14.81 3.60
CA SER A 119 -19.76 15.91 2.67
C SER A 119 -21.26 16.06 2.45
N ALA A 120 -21.97 14.97 2.15
CA ALA A 120 -23.43 14.98 1.99
C ALA A 120 -24.17 15.43 3.27
N GLU A 121 -23.69 15.01 4.45
CA GLU A 121 -24.24 15.46 5.73
C GLU A 121 -24.06 16.98 5.94
N LEU A 122 -22.89 17.52 5.59
CA LEU A 122 -22.60 18.95 5.70
C LEU A 122 -23.43 19.78 4.72
N GLU A 123 -23.55 19.34 3.46
CA GLU A 123 -24.40 19.98 2.46
C GLU A 123 -25.86 20.03 2.94
N ALA A 124 -26.43 18.91 3.36
CA ALA A 124 -27.80 18.86 3.87
C ALA A 124 -28.01 19.76 5.11
N ARG A 125 -27.01 19.85 6.00
CA ARG A 125 -27.04 20.76 7.16
C ARG A 125 -27.01 22.22 6.74
N LEU A 126 -26.19 22.57 5.76
CA LEU A 126 -26.13 23.94 5.24
C LEU A 126 -27.45 24.32 4.58
N ASP A 127 -28.01 23.46 3.72
CA ASP A 127 -29.30 23.70 3.08
C ASP A 127 -30.41 23.92 4.11
N THR A 128 -30.45 23.08 5.16
CA THR A 128 -31.42 23.23 6.25
C THR A 128 -31.25 24.57 6.98
N ARG A 129 -30.00 25.01 7.22
CA ARG A 129 -29.71 26.29 7.87
C ARG A 129 -30.06 27.48 6.99
N PHE A 130 -29.80 27.39 5.69
CA PHE A 130 -30.19 28.43 4.74
C PHE A 130 -31.72 28.56 4.65
N ALA A 131 -32.45 27.44 4.56
CA ALA A 131 -33.90 27.46 4.59
C ALA A 131 -34.47 28.07 5.90
N ASP A 132 -33.92 27.72 7.07
CA ASP A 132 -34.31 28.34 8.35
C ASP A 132 -34.03 29.86 8.35
N LEU A 133 -32.89 30.30 7.81
CA LEU A 133 -32.58 31.73 7.71
C LEU A 133 -33.51 32.46 6.74
N GLU A 134 -33.82 31.88 5.58
CA GLU A 134 -34.76 32.45 4.62
C GLU A 134 -36.16 32.63 5.24
N THR A 135 -36.65 31.61 5.95
CA THR A 135 -37.96 31.71 6.64
C THR A 135 -37.94 32.77 7.75
N ARG A 136 -36.87 32.86 8.54
CA ARG A 136 -36.70 33.89 9.58
C ARG A 136 -36.62 35.31 9.01
N LEU A 137 -35.95 35.48 7.89
CA LEU A 137 -35.87 36.77 7.21
C LEU A 137 -37.23 37.14 6.58
N GLY A 138 -37.89 36.19 5.93
CA GLY A 138 -39.23 36.38 5.36
C GLY A 138 -40.25 36.78 6.43
N THR A 139 -40.26 36.09 7.57
CA THR A 139 -41.15 36.43 8.70
C THR A 139 -40.86 37.80 9.29
N ARG A 140 -39.58 38.18 9.48
CA ARG A 140 -39.22 39.53 9.95
C ARG A 140 -39.59 40.62 8.95
N SER A 141 -39.43 40.37 7.65
CA SER A 141 -39.84 41.32 6.61
C SER A 141 -41.33 41.56 6.65
N ALA A 142 -42.13 40.50 6.68
CA ALA A 142 -43.59 40.59 6.77
C ALA A 142 -44.05 41.32 8.05
N GLU A 143 -43.38 41.07 9.19
CA GLU A 143 -43.67 41.79 10.43
C GLU A 143 -43.36 43.29 10.33
N LEU A 144 -42.23 43.66 9.71
CA LEU A 144 -41.86 45.06 9.50
C LEU A 144 -42.84 45.76 8.55
N GLU A 145 -43.22 45.11 7.45
CA GLU A 145 -44.23 45.62 6.51
C GLU A 145 -45.56 45.87 7.22
N ALA A 146 -46.06 44.89 8.00
CA ALA A 146 -47.29 45.05 8.76
C ALA A 146 -47.21 46.17 9.81
N ARG A 147 -46.07 46.33 10.49
CA ARG A 147 -45.84 47.42 11.46
C ARG A 147 -45.82 48.79 10.77
N LEU A 148 -45.24 48.88 9.57
CA LEU A 148 -45.22 50.10 8.79
C LEU A 148 -46.63 50.46 8.29
N GLU A 149 -47.35 49.50 7.73
CA GLU A 149 -48.74 49.69 7.27
C GLU A 149 -49.64 50.19 8.41
N ALA A 150 -49.57 49.54 9.58
CA ALA A 150 -50.34 49.95 10.75
C ALA A 150 -49.95 51.35 11.29
N LYS A 151 -48.68 51.79 11.11
CA LYS A 151 -48.27 53.15 11.47
C LYS A 151 -48.80 54.16 10.45
N PHE A 152 -48.68 53.86 9.16
CA PHE A 152 -49.19 54.72 8.09
C PHE A 152 -50.70 54.90 8.18
N GLU A 153 -51.47 53.85 8.47
CA GLU A 153 -52.91 53.95 8.64
C GLU A 153 -53.28 54.86 9.82
N ARG A 154 -52.59 54.73 10.96
CA ARG A 154 -52.80 55.59 12.13
C ARG A 154 -52.44 57.05 11.85
N THR A 155 -51.29 57.30 11.22
CA THR A 155 -50.84 58.67 10.92
C THR A 155 -51.70 59.32 9.85
N LEU A 156 -52.09 58.61 8.80
CA LEU A 156 -53.04 59.10 7.80
C LEU A 156 -54.39 59.42 8.42
N ARG A 157 -54.94 58.54 9.27
CA ARG A 157 -56.20 58.80 9.97
C ARG A 157 -56.11 60.03 10.86
N GLN A 158 -55.03 60.18 11.63
CA GLN A 158 -54.80 61.37 12.46
C GLN A 158 -54.62 62.64 11.63
N ALA A 159 -53.85 62.59 10.54
CA ALA A 159 -53.62 63.72 9.65
C ALA A 159 -54.91 64.18 8.96
N VAL A 160 -55.73 63.24 8.47
CA VAL A 160 -57.04 63.54 7.86
C VAL A 160 -57.97 64.18 8.88
N LEU A 161 -58.07 63.62 10.10
CA LEU A 161 -58.90 64.21 11.15
C LEU A 161 -58.43 65.62 11.54
N ALA A 162 -57.12 65.83 11.69
CA ALA A 162 -56.55 67.14 11.99
C ALA A 162 -56.85 68.16 10.89
N LEU A 163 -56.66 67.77 9.62
CA LEU A 163 -56.98 68.61 8.46
C LEU A 163 -58.46 68.99 8.43
N VAL A 164 -59.37 68.03 8.67
CA VAL A 164 -60.82 68.26 8.72
C VAL A 164 -61.18 69.25 9.83
N MET A 165 -60.61 69.09 11.03
CA MET A 165 -60.84 70.03 12.14
C MET A 165 -60.36 71.45 11.83
N VAL A 166 -59.20 71.60 11.18
CA VAL A 166 -58.69 72.90 10.72
C VAL A 166 -59.62 73.52 9.67
N MET A 167 -60.10 72.73 8.71
CA MET A 167 -61.05 73.19 7.70
C MET A 167 -62.36 73.68 8.31
N ILE A 168 -62.92 72.93 9.27
CA ILE A 168 -64.15 73.33 9.99
C ILE A 168 -63.93 74.64 10.74
N ALA A 169 -62.81 74.78 11.46
CA ALA A 169 -62.47 76.01 12.18
C ALA A 169 -62.32 77.22 11.25
N ALA A 170 -61.67 77.04 10.09
CA ALA A 170 -61.49 78.10 9.09
C ALA A 170 -62.82 78.56 8.48
N VAL A 171 -63.70 77.62 8.13
CA VAL A 171 -65.06 77.94 7.63
C VAL A 171 -65.87 78.66 8.71
N GLY A 172 -65.82 78.19 9.96
CA GLY A 172 -66.49 78.85 11.09
C GLY A 172 -66.02 80.30 11.30
N ALA A 173 -64.71 80.54 11.24
CA ALA A 173 -64.13 81.88 11.31
C ALA A 173 -64.61 82.77 10.15
N ALA A 174 -64.59 82.27 8.91
CA ALA A 174 -65.07 83.03 7.75
C ALA A 174 -66.55 83.43 7.89
N VAL A 175 -67.41 82.50 8.31
CA VAL A 175 -68.85 82.77 8.55
C VAL A 175 -69.03 83.85 9.61
N SER A 176 -68.30 83.77 10.73
CA SER A 176 -68.38 84.76 11.81
C SER A 176 -67.98 86.17 11.36
N ILE A 177 -66.95 86.30 10.52
CA ILE A 177 -66.51 87.59 9.96
C ILE A 177 -67.58 88.18 9.04
N THR A 178 -68.20 87.37 8.18
CA THR A 178 -69.32 87.84 7.32
C THR A 178 -70.54 88.27 8.11
N GLN A 179 -70.89 87.56 9.18
CA GLN A 179 -72.01 87.96 10.06
C GLN A 179 -71.73 89.30 10.75
N MET A 180 -70.49 89.52 11.19
CA MET A 180 -70.09 90.76 11.86
C MET A 180 -70.02 91.97 10.91
N LEU A 181 -69.81 91.77 9.61
CA LEU A 181 -69.81 92.84 8.60
C LEU A 181 -71.22 93.19 8.09
N ALA A 182 -72.18 92.29 8.22
CA ALA A 182 -73.55 92.46 7.71
C ALA A 182 -74.55 93.00 8.74
N GLY A 183 -74.21 92.96 10.04
CA GLY A 183 -75.01 93.52 11.14
C GLY A 183 -74.47 94.87 11.60
#